data_AF-A0A2D6CSP3-F1
#
_entry.id   AF-A0A2D6CSP3-F1
#
_cell.length_a   1.000
_cell.length_b   1.000
_cell.length_c   1.000
_cell.angle_alpha   90.00
_cell.angle_beta   90.00
_cell.angle_gamma   90.00
#
_symmetry.space_group_name_H-M   'P 1'
#
loop_
_entity.id
_entity.type
_entity.pdbx_description
1 polymer ?
#
loop_
_entity_poly.entity_id
_entity_poly.type
_entity_poly.pdbx_seq_one_letter_code
_entity_poly.pdbx_strand_id
1 'polypeptide(L)'
;MPTDANLTQTRLWETFAAKADDQQRLMVRNLVDGAGAHLDLIRDTFPAYTLHNALHSVNVVKLMGELLGPRIEEITALEGAVLIISAYLHDSGMVFTDVEREGLEQQPRWGEFLKEHRQAELSIHEDGGVSEHTAEWYCRWAHPERVGEYLRTLGDGDLRWGPIPIAAEIQSVCESHGWDAGRVRDDDALKTSFLAGTGEDDEADLRFCAMVLRLADILDFDNTRAPAAVYGHLGLDRPDSPREETSAAEWQKHMSAMGFRFPEGERDRSYPLRFVALPKDPGVEHGVRNFLKVIDDEVLKCARVVHGCSRRWADFALPDAIGRGDIKSDGYKYGEHRFTLDKDQVLDLLMGENLYPNPYVFIRELLQNALDASRHREVCEHRIGNAAFKAEPIDVSTWTDDEGCQWVRVDDCGMGMDEEIIEKFLLKVGQSYYQSPEFRADVLRYAAQGEREFVPISRFGIGILSCFIVGDRVEVSTRRVS
;
A
#
# COMPACT_ATOMS: atom_id res chain seq x y z
N MET A 1 21.53 23.03 -13.75
CA MET A 1 20.94 23.21 -15.10
C MET A 1 19.45 23.03 -14.93
N PRO A 2 18.58 23.94 -15.40
CA PRO A 2 17.16 23.73 -15.21
C PRO A 2 16.71 22.65 -16.21
N THR A 3 16.34 21.48 -15.72
CA THR A 3 15.47 20.58 -16.46
C THR A 3 14.07 21.21 -16.44
N ASP A 4 13.86 22.19 -17.32
CA ASP A 4 12.53 22.66 -17.68
C ASP A 4 11.85 21.51 -18.44
N ALA A 5 11.34 20.53 -17.71
CA ALA A 5 10.30 19.67 -18.22
C ALA A 5 9.08 20.57 -18.39
N ASN A 6 8.99 21.20 -19.54
CA ASN A 6 7.90 22.11 -19.83
C ASN A 6 6.71 21.25 -20.26
N LEU A 7 5.62 21.28 -19.48
CA LEU A 7 4.35 20.62 -19.81
C LEU A 7 3.97 20.83 -21.28
N THR A 8 4.22 22.03 -21.81
CA THR A 8 3.86 22.38 -23.19
C THR A 8 4.64 21.66 -24.28
N GLN A 9 5.74 20.98 -23.93
CA GLN A 9 6.55 20.15 -24.83
C GLN A 9 6.17 18.67 -24.77
N THR A 10 5.22 18.29 -23.92
CA THR A 10 4.73 16.91 -23.88
C THR A 10 3.79 16.66 -25.05
N ARG A 11 3.88 15.46 -25.66
CA ARG A 11 2.99 15.08 -26.76
C ARG A 11 1.51 15.17 -26.37
N LEU A 12 1.18 14.79 -25.13
CA LEU A 12 -0.19 14.87 -24.62
C LEU A 12 -0.70 16.32 -24.56
N TRP A 13 0.12 17.27 -24.10
CA TRP A 13 -0.24 18.69 -24.16
C TRP A 13 -0.42 19.16 -25.59
N GLU A 14 0.48 18.81 -26.51
CA GLU A 14 0.39 19.22 -27.91
C GLU A 14 -0.90 18.72 -28.57
N THR A 15 -1.26 17.45 -28.37
CA THR A 15 -2.50 16.86 -28.87
C THR A 15 -3.73 17.52 -28.25
N PHE A 16 -3.75 17.72 -26.92
CA PHE A 16 -4.82 18.45 -26.24
C PHE A 16 -4.98 19.86 -26.81
N ALA A 17 -3.87 20.61 -26.91
CA ALA A 17 -3.87 21.98 -27.35
C ALA A 17 -4.28 22.14 -28.81
N ALA A 18 -4.06 21.13 -29.66
CA ALA A 18 -4.49 21.14 -31.07
C ALA A 18 -6.02 21.00 -31.21
N LYS A 19 -6.68 20.37 -30.25
CA LYS A 19 -8.13 20.06 -30.27
C LYS A 19 -8.95 21.02 -29.42
N ALA A 20 -8.37 21.53 -28.33
CA ALA A 20 -9.03 22.44 -27.40
C ALA A 20 -9.20 23.87 -27.95
N ASP A 21 -10.17 24.61 -27.43
CA ASP A 21 -10.30 26.05 -27.64
C ASP A 21 -9.40 26.89 -26.70
N ASP A 22 -9.38 28.21 -26.88
CA ASP A 22 -8.56 29.11 -26.07
C ASP A 22 -8.96 29.14 -24.59
N GLN A 23 -10.25 29.01 -24.27
CA GLN A 23 -10.74 29.02 -22.89
C GLN A 23 -10.36 27.72 -22.18
N GLN A 24 -10.53 26.58 -22.85
CA GLN A 24 -10.14 25.26 -22.35
C GLN A 24 -8.63 25.21 -22.11
N ARG A 25 -7.81 25.68 -23.06
CA ARG A 25 -6.35 25.77 -22.88
C ARG A 25 -5.96 26.64 -21.69
N LEU A 26 -6.60 27.81 -21.53
CA LEU A 26 -6.32 28.71 -20.42
C LEU A 26 -6.73 28.12 -19.08
N MET A 27 -7.89 27.45 -19.02
CA MET A 27 -8.36 26.75 -17.82
C MET A 27 -7.33 25.70 -17.37
N VAL A 28 -6.91 24.80 -18.27
CA VAL A 28 -5.94 23.76 -17.92
C VAL A 28 -4.62 24.38 -17.43
N ARG A 29 -4.10 25.43 -18.10
CA ARG A 29 -2.87 26.11 -17.66
C ARG A 29 -2.97 26.69 -16.26
N ASN A 30 -4.02 27.46 -15.99
CA ASN A 30 -4.18 28.09 -14.67
C ASN A 30 -4.27 27.05 -13.56
N LEU A 31 -4.95 25.92 -13.83
CA LEU A 31 -5.09 24.83 -12.88
C LEU A 31 -3.77 24.11 -12.61
N VAL A 32 -3.02 23.73 -13.66
CA VAL A 32 -1.75 23.02 -13.47
C VAL A 32 -0.67 23.92 -12.86
N ASP A 33 -0.69 25.22 -13.13
CA ASP A 33 0.23 26.18 -12.49
C ASP A 33 -0.05 26.28 -10.98
N GLY A 34 -1.32 26.42 -10.59
CA GLY A 34 -1.74 26.45 -9.18
C GLY A 34 -1.48 25.14 -8.45
N ALA A 35 -1.82 24.01 -9.09
CA ALA A 35 -1.58 22.67 -8.56
C ALA A 35 -0.09 22.35 -8.44
N GLY A 36 0.73 22.75 -9.42
CA GLY A 36 2.18 22.57 -9.38
C GLY A 36 2.83 23.27 -8.19
N ALA A 37 2.41 24.51 -7.92
CA ALA A 37 2.86 25.26 -6.73
C ALA A 37 2.40 24.61 -5.42
N HIS A 38 1.22 24.00 -5.40
CA HIS A 38 0.72 23.24 -4.25
C HIS A 38 1.53 21.96 -4.02
N LEU A 39 1.83 21.19 -5.07
CA LEU A 39 2.64 19.97 -5.00
C LEU A 39 4.07 20.22 -4.49
N ASP A 40 4.65 21.39 -4.76
CA ASP A 40 5.96 21.77 -4.20
C ASP A 40 5.97 21.78 -2.65
N LEU A 41 4.81 21.95 -2.00
CA LEU A 41 4.65 21.90 -0.55
C LEU A 41 4.72 20.48 0.02
N ILE A 42 4.66 19.43 -0.81
CA ILE A 42 4.80 18.04 -0.34
C ILE A 42 6.18 17.82 0.32
N ARG A 43 7.20 18.58 -0.08
CA ARG A 43 8.51 18.51 0.58
C ARG A 43 8.47 19.01 2.02
N ASP A 44 7.55 19.91 2.35
CA ASP A 44 7.42 20.45 3.71
C ASP A 44 6.65 19.46 4.60
N THR A 45 5.76 18.65 4.04
CA THR A 45 5.00 17.62 4.77
C THR A 45 5.66 16.23 4.78
N PHE A 46 6.45 15.92 3.76
CA PHE A 46 7.15 14.64 3.57
C PHE A 46 8.63 14.88 3.17
N PRO A 47 9.45 15.46 4.06
CA PRO A 47 10.79 15.92 3.70
C PRO A 47 11.76 14.80 3.26
N ALA A 48 11.57 13.58 3.77
CA ALA A 48 12.42 12.43 3.47
C ALA A 48 11.92 11.58 2.28
N TYR A 49 10.77 11.92 1.68
CA TYR A 49 10.23 11.19 0.52
C TYR A 49 10.93 11.62 -0.76
N THR A 50 10.89 10.79 -1.80
CA THR A 50 11.27 11.22 -3.14
C THR A 50 10.40 12.38 -3.61
N LEU A 51 10.84 13.13 -4.61
CA LEU A 51 10.11 14.31 -5.07
C LEU A 51 8.76 13.93 -5.70
N HIS A 52 7.68 14.51 -5.19
CA HIS A 52 6.31 14.44 -5.74
C HIS A 52 5.84 15.84 -6.16
N ASN A 53 6.74 16.63 -6.75
CA ASN A 53 6.49 18.02 -7.10
C ASN A 53 6.00 18.17 -8.55
N ALA A 54 5.89 19.41 -9.06
CA ALA A 54 5.45 19.67 -10.43
C ALA A 54 6.25 18.90 -11.51
N LEU A 55 7.53 18.61 -11.27
CA LEU A 55 8.34 17.80 -12.20
C LEU A 55 7.81 16.37 -12.32
N HIS A 56 7.41 15.75 -11.20
CA HIS A 56 6.76 14.43 -11.20
C HIS A 56 5.48 14.46 -12.06
N SER A 57 4.61 15.46 -11.87
CA SER A 57 3.40 15.59 -12.70
C SER A 57 3.70 15.73 -14.19
N VAL A 58 4.74 16.49 -14.59
CA VAL A 58 5.14 16.57 -16.01
C VAL A 58 5.64 15.22 -16.53
N ASN A 59 6.41 14.49 -15.74
CA ASN A 59 6.86 13.15 -16.13
C ASN A 59 5.69 12.19 -16.32
N VAL A 60 4.69 12.24 -15.41
CA VAL A 60 3.46 11.46 -15.54
C VAL A 60 2.75 11.81 -16.85
N VAL A 61 2.54 13.09 -17.16
CA VAL A 61 1.94 13.53 -18.44
C VAL A 61 2.75 13.03 -19.65
N LYS A 62 4.09 13.07 -19.57
CA LYS A 62 4.96 12.52 -20.62
C LYS A 62 4.77 11.01 -20.78
N LEU A 63 4.71 10.27 -19.68
CA LEU A 63 4.48 8.82 -19.67
C LEU A 63 3.09 8.44 -20.16
N MET A 64 2.06 9.25 -19.90
CA MET A 64 0.73 9.10 -20.52
C MET A 64 0.84 9.19 -22.04
N GLY A 65 1.56 10.19 -22.57
CA GLY A 65 1.80 10.31 -24.01
C GLY A 65 2.59 9.13 -24.60
N GLU A 66 3.59 8.64 -23.87
CA GLU A 66 4.32 7.43 -24.25
C GLU A 66 3.43 6.19 -24.21
N LEU A 67 2.57 6.01 -23.21
CA LEU A 67 1.61 4.90 -23.13
C LEU A 67 0.63 4.90 -24.29
N LEU A 68 0.04 6.06 -24.59
CA LEU A 68 -0.93 6.25 -25.68
C LEU A 68 -0.32 6.02 -27.05
N GLY A 69 0.96 6.40 -27.24
CA GLY A 69 1.70 6.06 -28.44
C GLY A 69 1.13 6.66 -29.73
N PRO A 70 0.91 5.85 -30.78
CA PRO A 70 0.23 6.31 -32.00
C PRO A 70 -1.24 6.68 -31.76
N ARG A 71 -1.91 5.98 -30.84
CA ARG A 71 -3.34 6.22 -30.51
C ARG A 71 -3.56 7.49 -29.69
N ILE A 72 -2.50 8.24 -29.37
CA ILE A 72 -2.63 9.56 -28.76
C ILE A 72 -3.51 10.48 -29.61
N GLU A 73 -3.50 10.33 -30.94
CA GLU A 73 -4.32 11.15 -31.84
C GLU A 73 -5.83 10.88 -31.71
N GLU A 74 -6.24 9.79 -31.05
CA GLU A 74 -7.65 9.43 -30.83
C GLU A 74 -8.25 10.05 -29.57
N ILE A 75 -7.42 10.63 -28.69
CA ILE A 75 -7.90 11.28 -27.46
C ILE A 75 -8.71 12.52 -27.78
N THR A 76 -9.81 12.75 -27.08
CA THR A 76 -10.55 14.02 -27.21
C THR A 76 -9.85 15.16 -26.48
N ALA A 77 -10.25 16.41 -26.75
CA ALA A 77 -9.78 17.54 -25.95
C ALA A 77 -10.14 17.37 -24.46
N LEU A 78 -11.34 16.85 -24.16
CA LEU A 78 -11.73 16.60 -22.77
C LEU A 78 -10.90 15.49 -22.10
N GLU A 79 -10.64 14.36 -22.77
CA GLU A 79 -9.76 13.31 -22.23
C GLU A 79 -8.34 13.84 -21.99
N GLY A 80 -7.80 14.61 -22.93
CA GLY A 80 -6.51 15.28 -22.77
C GLY A 80 -6.48 16.21 -21.55
N ALA A 81 -7.52 17.03 -21.36
CA ALA A 81 -7.65 17.89 -20.19
C ALA A 81 -7.74 17.09 -18.88
N VAL A 82 -8.58 16.05 -18.83
CA VAL A 82 -8.75 15.18 -17.65
C VAL A 82 -7.43 14.53 -17.27
N LEU A 83 -6.68 13.99 -18.24
CA LEU A 83 -5.38 13.36 -18.02
C LEU A 83 -4.35 14.34 -17.47
N ILE A 84 -4.23 15.52 -18.09
CA ILE A 84 -3.26 16.54 -17.66
C ILE A 84 -3.60 17.08 -16.27
N ILE A 85 -4.87 17.42 -16.02
CA ILE A 85 -5.31 17.94 -14.73
C ILE A 85 -5.12 16.87 -13.64
N SER A 86 -5.53 15.63 -13.88
CA SER A 86 -5.40 14.56 -12.88
C SER A 86 -3.95 14.22 -12.53
N ALA A 87 -3.02 14.28 -13.50
CA ALA A 87 -1.58 14.13 -13.23
C ALA A 87 -1.04 15.16 -12.23
N TYR A 88 -1.60 16.38 -12.22
CA TYR A 88 -1.23 17.44 -11.27
C TYR A 88 -2.02 17.42 -9.96
N LEU A 89 -3.13 16.69 -9.90
CA LEU A 89 -4.01 16.71 -8.73
C LEU A 89 -4.00 15.41 -7.92
N HIS A 90 -3.60 14.27 -8.49
CA HIS A 90 -3.74 12.96 -7.82
C HIS A 90 -3.00 12.88 -6.47
N ASP A 91 -1.82 13.52 -6.37
CA ASP A 91 -1.02 13.61 -5.14
C ASP A 91 -1.32 14.85 -4.29
N SER A 92 -2.22 15.74 -4.71
CA SER A 92 -2.50 17.00 -3.99
C SER A 92 -2.98 16.79 -2.54
N GLY A 93 -3.57 15.62 -2.27
CA GLY A 93 -3.99 15.19 -0.93
C GLY A 93 -2.85 14.84 0.03
N MET A 94 -1.60 14.78 -0.44
CA MET A 94 -0.42 14.63 0.43
C MET A 94 -0.11 15.92 1.20
N VAL A 95 -0.53 17.08 0.73
CA VAL A 95 -0.30 18.32 1.47
C VAL A 95 -1.27 18.39 2.65
N PHE A 96 -0.76 18.76 3.82
CA PHE A 96 -1.50 19.01 5.04
C PHE A 96 -0.80 20.12 5.84
N THR A 97 -1.58 20.87 6.59
CA THR A 97 -1.10 21.96 7.46
C THR A 97 -0.95 21.49 8.90
N ASP A 98 -0.24 22.27 9.73
CA ASP A 98 -0.17 22.02 11.17
C ASP A 98 -1.57 22.03 11.83
N VAL A 99 -2.48 22.87 11.33
CA VAL A 99 -3.86 22.93 11.82
C VAL A 99 -4.63 21.65 11.47
N GLU A 100 -4.47 21.14 10.26
CA GLU A 100 -5.06 19.84 9.89
C GLU A 100 -4.45 18.69 10.70
N ARG A 101 -3.15 18.73 10.98
CA ARG A 101 -2.45 17.75 11.80
C ARG A 101 -3.08 17.63 13.20
N GLU A 102 -3.35 18.76 13.85
CA GLU A 102 -4.02 18.81 15.16
C GLU A 102 -5.46 18.26 15.11
N GLY A 103 -6.08 18.29 13.93
CA GLY A 103 -7.46 17.84 13.70
C GLY A 103 -7.62 16.46 13.06
N LEU A 104 -6.55 15.70 12.83
CA LEU A 104 -6.62 14.43 12.07
C LEU A 104 -7.55 13.40 12.71
N GLU A 105 -7.65 13.39 14.05
CA GLU A 105 -8.54 12.48 14.75
C GLU A 105 -10.03 12.70 14.43
N GLN A 106 -10.39 13.88 13.93
CA GLN A 106 -11.75 14.21 13.52
C GLN A 106 -12.03 13.89 12.05
N GLN A 107 -11.02 13.44 11.29
CA GLN A 107 -11.20 13.10 9.89
C GLN A 107 -12.07 11.84 9.74
N PRO A 108 -12.98 11.78 8.74
CA PRO A 108 -13.97 10.71 8.62
C PRO A 108 -13.37 9.30 8.60
N ARG A 109 -12.17 9.14 8.00
CA ARG A 109 -11.50 7.85 7.84
C ARG A 109 -10.45 7.55 8.90
N TRP A 110 -10.31 8.39 9.93
CA TRP A 110 -9.35 8.14 11.01
C TRP A 110 -9.58 6.79 11.70
N GLY A 111 -10.85 6.46 11.97
CA GLY A 111 -11.22 5.18 12.59
C GLY A 111 -10.98 3.96 11.70
N GLU A 112 -11.00 4.13 10.38
CA GLU A 112 -10.66 3.08 9.40
C GLU A 112 -9.15 2.86 9.36
N PHE A 113 -8.38 3.95 9.27
CA PHE A 113 -6.92 3.94 9.35
C PHE A 113 -6.41 3.19 10.59
N LEU A 114 -6.94 3.47 11.79
CA LEU A 114 -6.52 2.79 13.02
C LEU A 114 -6.95 1.31 13.10
N LYS A 115 -7.93 0.89 12.31
CA LYS A 115 -8.32 -0.53 12.20
C LYS A 115 -7.35 -1.27 11.28
N GLU A 116 -7.02 -0.69 10.14
CA GLU A 116 -6.06 -1.27 9.17
C GLU A 116 -4.61 -1.23 9.66
N HIS A 117 -4.28 -0.25 10.50
CA HIS A 117 -2.92 0.02 10.96
C HIS A 117 -2.85 0.11 12.49
N ARG A 118 -3.02 -1.04 13.17
CA ARG A 118 -2.97 -1.11 14.65
C ARG A 118 -1.65 -0.57 15.25
N GLN A 119 -0.55 -0.66 14.49
CA GLN A 119 0.74 -0.07 14.89
C GLN A 119 0.69 1.47 14.99
N ALA A 120 -0.15 2.15 14.21
CA ALA A 120 -0.34 3.59 14.32
C ALA A 120 -0.99 3.94 15.66
N GLU A 121 -1.98 3.16 16.12
CA GLU A 121 -2.59 3.35 17.44
C GLU A 121 -1.58 3.19 18.58
N LEU A 122 -0.69 2.21 18.49
CA LEU A 122 0.40 2.05 19.46
C LEU A 122 1.30 3.28 19.50
N SER A 123 1.69 3.78 18.33
CA SER A 123 2.59 4.92 18.19
C SER A 123 1.96 6.19 18.80
N ILE A 124 0.67 6.44 18.54
CA ILE A 124 -0.08 7.56 19.12
C ILE A 124 -0.07 7.51 20.65
N HIS A 125 -0.30 6.33 21.24
CA HIS A 125 -0.30 6.19 22.68
C HIS A 125 1.11 6.35 23.28
N GLU A 126 2.13 5.78 22.64
CA GLU A 126 3.54 5.90 23.06
C GLU A 126 4.03 7.36 22.98
N ASP A 127 3.61 8.11 21.95
CA ASP A 127 3.94 9.52 21.72
C ASP A 127 3.07 10.49 22.54
N GLY A 128 1.95 10.03 23.10
CA GLY A 128 1.00 10.85 23.85
C GLY A 128 0.10 11.75 22.98
N GLY A 129 -0.03 11.43 21.68
CA GLY A 129 -0.82 12.17 20.70
C GLY A 129 -0.41 11.84 19.26
N VAL A 130 -1.04 12.49 18.28
CA VAL A 130 -0.67 12.33 16.86
C VAL A 130 0.67 13.01 16.58
N SER A 131 1.72 12.20 16.45
CA SER A 131 3.04 12.66 16.03
C SER A 131 3.07 13.04 14.54
N GLU A 132 4.09 13.78 14.13
CA GLU A 132 4.35 14.11 12.71
C GLU A 132 4.42 12.84 11.84
N HIS A 133 5.06 11.78 12.36
CA HIS A 133 5.13 10.51 11.66
C HIS A 133 3.76 9.86 11.45
N THR A 134 2.91 9.88 12.48
CA THR A 134 1.55 9.34 12.38
C THR A 134 0.71 10.15 11.40
N ALA A 135 0.88 11.48 11.40
CA ALA A 135 0.21 12.38 10.48
C ALA A 135 0.62 12.11 9.02
N GLU A 136 1.91 11.99 8.76
CA GLU A 136 2.44 11.58 7.46
C GLU A 136 1.83 10.25 6.99
N TRP A 137 1.79 9.25 7.87
CA TRP A 137 1.24 7.94 7.53
C TRP A 137 -0.25 8.03 7.18
N TYR A 138 -1.05 8.70 8.01
CA TYR A 138 -2.47 8.90 7.73
C TYR A 138 -2.69 9.68 6.42
N CYS A 139 -2.02 10.81 6.25
CA CYS A 139 -2.17 11.65 5.07
C CYS A 139 -1.72 10.92 3.81
N ARG A 140 -0.64 10.14 3.85
CA ARG A 140 -0.22 9.30 2.71
C ARG A 140 -1.16 8.12 2.48
N TRP A 141 -1.81 7.55 3.49
CA TRP A 141 -2.80 6.49 3.27
C TRP A 141 -4.10 7.05 2.67
N ALA A 142 -4.56 8.21 3.15
CA ALA A 142 -5.80 8.85 2.73
C ALA A 142 -5.66 9.78 1.49
N HIS A 143 -4.44 10.03 1.00
CA HIS A 143 -4.19 11.06 -0.02
C HIS A 143 -5.07 10.96 -1.28
N PRO A 144 -5.45 9.78 -1.81
CA PRO A 144 -6.27 9.74 -3.02
C PRO A 144 -7.62 10.41 -2.80
N GLU A 145 -8.23 10.25 -1.62
CA GLU A 145 -9.51 10.84 -1.24
C GLU A 145 -9.39 12.27 -0.69
N ARG A 146 -8.22 12.62 -0.18
CA ARG A 146 -7.92 14.00 0.24
C ARG A 146 -7.81 14.97 -0.93
N VAL A 147 -7.74 14.51 -2.18
CA VAL A 147 -7.78 15.40 -3.37
C VAL A 147 -9.02 16.30 -3.36
N GLY A 148 -10.15 15.82 -2.86
CA GLY A 148 -11.36 16.63 -2.69
C GLY A 148 -11.19 17.82 -1.75
N GLU A 149 -10.28 17.76 -0.77
CA GLU A 149 -9.96 18.89 0.13
C GLU A 149 -9.32 20.04 -0.65
N TYR A 150 -8.34 19.73 -1.50
CA TYR A 150 -7.70 20.72 -2.36
C TYR A 150 -8.68 21.28 -3.40
N LEU A 151 -9.46 20.43 -4.05
CA LEU A 151 -10.45 20.87 -5.05
C LEU A 151 -11.48 21.86 -4.48
N ARG A 152 -11.85 21.74 -3.20
CA ARG A 152 -12.75 22.71 -2.53
C ARG A 152 -12.13 24.09 -2.32
N THR A 153 -10.80 24.21 -2.40
CA THR A 153 -10.11 25.50 -2.32
C THR A 153 -10.12 26.23 -3.66
N LEU A 154 -10.35 25.51 -4.76
CA LEU A 154 -10.55 26.09 -6.08
C LEU A 154 -11.95 26.73 -6.15
N GLY A 155 -12.08 27.85 -6.85
CA GLY A 155 -13.37 28.51 -7.02
C GLY A 155 -14.31 27.71 -7.92
N ASP A 156 -15.63 27.88 -7.74
CA ASP A 156 -16.69 27.23 -8.54
C ASP A 156 -16.59 27.48 -10.07
N GLY A 157 -15.76 28.44 -10.49
CA GLY A 157 -15.50 28.79 -11.88
C GLY A 157 -14.26 28.11 -12.47
N ASP A 158 -13.39 27.52 -11.65
CA ASP A 158 -12.03 27.15 -12.06
C ASP A 158 -11.98 25.79 -12.78
N LEU A 159 -12.88 24.85 -12.46
CA LEU A 159 -13.01 23.55 -13.14
C LEU A 159 -14.34 23.44 -13.91
N ARG A 160 -14.37 23.98 -15.13
CA ARG A 160 -15.55 23.92 -16.00
C ARG A 160 -15.21 23.61 -17.45
N TRP A 161 -15.90 22.63 -18.02
CA TRP A 161 -15.90 22.37 -19.45
C TRP A 161 -17.10 23.08 -20.09
N GLY A 162 -16.88 24.28 -20.63
CA GLY A 162 -17.96 25.17 -21.06
C GLY A 162 -18.88 25.52 -19.87
N PRO A 163 -20.20 25.27 -19.94
CA PRO A 163 -21.10 25.55 -18.82
C PRO A 163 -21.08 24.47 -17.73
N ILE A 164 -20.40 23.33 -17.95
CA ILE A 164 -20.51 22.13 -17.13
C ILE A 164 -19.37 22.09 -16.10
N PRO A 165 -19.67 22.07 -14.79
CA PRO A 165 -18.65 21.78 -13.78
C PRO A 165 -18.13 20.35 -13.93
N ILE A 166 -16.80 20.17 -13.86
CA ILE A 166 -16.15 18.86 -14.03
C ILE A 166 -15.34 18.43 -12.80
N ALA A 167 -15.45 19.14 -11.67
CA ALA A 167 -14.66 18.88 -10.47
C ALA A 167 -14.91 17.47 -9.88
N ALA A 168 -16.16 16.99 -9.91
CA ALA A 168 -16.50 15.65 -9.40
C ALA A 168 -15.89 14.53 -10.25
N GLU A 169 -15.88 14.69 -11.58
CA GLU A 169 -15.27 13.76 -12.51
C GLU A 169 -13.74 13.73 -12.35
N ILE A 170 -13.10 14.90 -12.23
CA ILE A 170 -11.66 14.99 -11.95
C ILE A 170 -11.32 14.35 -10.60
N GLN A 171 -12.11 14.64 -9.56
CA GLN A 171 -11.93 14.03 -8.24
C GLN A 171 -12.00 12.51 -8.33
N SER A 172 -13.00 11.96 -9.03
CA SER A 172 -13.18 10.51 -9.19
C SER A 172 -12.00 9.86 -9.92
N VAL A 173 -11.49 10.51 -10.99
CA VAL A 173 -10.30 10.02 -11.72
C VAL A 173 -9.07 10.04 -10.81
N CYS A 174 -8.85 11.12 -10.05
CA CYS A 174 -7.75 11.19 -9.09
C CYS A 174 -7.89 10.12 -8.01
N GLU A 175 -9.01 10.06 -7.28
CA GLU A 175 -9.26 9.07 -6.22
C GLU A 175 -9.05 7.62 -6.68
N SER A 176 -9.40 7.35 -7.94
CA SER A 176 -9.31 6.02 -8.51
C SER A 176 -7.90 5.43 -8.52
N HIS A 177 -6.83 6.23 -8.38
CA HIS A 177 -5.47 5.68 -8.30
C HIS A 177 -5.20 4.89 -7.01
N GLY A 178 -5.99 5.14 -5.95
CA GLY A 178 -5.98 4.35 -4.71
C GLY A 178 -6.94 3.17 -4.69
N TRP A 179 -7.80 3.00 -5.70
CA TRP A 179 -8.84 1.95 -5.70
C TRP A 179 -8.29 0.58 -6.12
N ASP A 180 -9.02 -0.48 -5.81
CA ASP A 180 -8.79 -1.77 -6.46
C ASP A 180 -9.27 -1.74 -7.93
N ALA A 181 -8.68 -2.59 -8.77
CA ALA A 181 -8.97 -2.62 -10.19
C ALA A 181 -10.41 -3.05 -10.54
N GLY A 182 -11.07 -3.82 -9.67
CA GLY A 182 -12.48 -4.18 -9.83
C GLY A 182 -13.36 -2.94 -9.69
N ARG A 183 -13.13 -2.14 -8.65
CA ARG A 183 -13.81 -0.85 -8.47
C ARG A 183 -13.57 0.10 -9.64
N VAL A 184 -12.32 0.25 -10.11
CA VAL A 184 -12.04 1.11 -11.29
C VAL A 184 -12.86 0.66 -12.52
N ARG A 185 -13.01 -0.66 -12.72
CA ARG A 185 -13.77 -1.21 -13.86
C ARG A 185 -15.28 -1.02 -13.72
N ASP A 186 -15.82 -1.13 -12.52
CA ASP A 186 -17.27 -1.31 -12.31
C ASP A 186 -17.97 -0.09 -11.68
N ASP A 187 -17.23 0.87 -11.12
CA ASP A 187 -17.81 2.06 -10.46
C ASP A 187 -18.42 3.04 -11.48
N ASP A 188 -19.65 3.50 -11.20
CA ASP A 188 -20.43 4.41 -12.04
C ASP A 188 -19.89 5.85 -12.02
N ALA A 189 -19.05 6.21 -11.05
CA ALA A 189 -18.37 7.51 -11.03
C ALA A 189 -17.45 7.69 -12.26
N LEU A 190 -16.84 6.61 -12.72
CA LEU A 190 -15.95 6.58 -13.89
C LEU A 190 -16.73 6.27 -15.17
N LYS A 191 -17.54 7.24 -15.61
CA LYS A 191 -18.39 7.13 -16.81
C LYS A 191 -17.54 6.93 -18.08
N THR A 192 -17.90 5.98 -18.92
CA THR A 192 -17.23 5.70 -20.21
C THR A 192 -17.71 6.57 -21.37
N SER A 193 -18.76 7.36 -21.15
CA SER A 193 -19.42 8.19 -22.16
C SER A 193 -19.79 9.56 -21.55
N PHE A 194 -18.89 10.12 -20.75
CA PHE A 194 -19.11 11.41 -20.11
C PHE A 194 -19.22 12.49 -21.20
N LEU A 195 -20.30 13.27 -21.16
CA LEU A 195 -20.63 14.29 -22.17
C LEU A 195 -20.73 13.74 -23.61
N ALA A 196 -21.02 12.45 -23.78
CA ALA A 196 -21.24 11.88 -25.11
C ALA A 196 -22.34 12.63 -25.89
N GLY A 197 -22.04 12.94 -27.15
CA GLY A 197 -22.96 13.63 -28.06
C GLY A 197 -23.01 15.16 -27.95
N THR A 198 -22.17 15.80 -27.12
CA THR A 198 -22.05 17.28 -27.09
C THR A 198 -21.04 17.81 -28.11
N GLY A 199 -20.11 16.98 -28.57
CA GLY A 199 -19.07 17.28 -29.56
C GLY A 199 -18.05 16.13 -29.59
N GLU A 200 -17.38 15.92 -30.73
CA GLU A 200 -16.37 14.84 -30.86
C GLU A 200 -15.21 15.02 -29.88
N ASP A 201 -14.80 16.27 -29.64
CA ASP A 201 -13.73 16.63 -28.70
C ASP A 201 -14.20 16.88 -27.26
N ASP A 202 -15.52 16.79 -27.00
CA ASP A 202 -16.12 17.06 -25.69
C ASP A 202 -16.52 15.79 -24.93
N GLU A 203 -16.41 14.60 -25.53
CA GLU A 203 -16.70 13.33 -24.86
C GLU A 203 -15.47 12.76 -24.16
N ALA A 204 -15.64 12.14 -22.99
CA ALA A 204 -14.55 11.43 -22.32
C ALA A 204 -14.94 10.06 -21.77
N ASP A 205 -14.00 9.14 -21.87
CA ASP A 205 -13.99 7.89 -21.12
C ASP A 205 -13.15 8.08 -19.85
N LEU A 206 -13.82 8.38 -18.74
CA LEU A 206 -13.16 8.63 -17.45
C LEU A 206 -12.50 7.38 -16.89
N ARG A 207 -13.01 6.20 -17.22
CA ARG A 207 -12.43 4.91 -16.81
C ARG A 207 -11.12 4.65 -17.54
N PHE A 208 -11.08 4.95 -18.84
CA PHE A 208 -9.83 4.95 -19.58
C PHE A 208 -8.82 5.95 -19.01
N CYS A 209 -9.26 7.18 -18.70
CA CYS A 209 -8.38 8.20 -18.11
C CYS A 209 -7.80 7.75 -16.75
N ALA A 210 -8.63 7.18 -15.87
CA ALA A 210 -8.21 6.59 -14.60
C ALA A 210 -7.15 5.49 -14.78
N MET A 211 -7.35 4.58 -15.72
CA MET A 211 -6.37 3.53 -16.02
C MET A 211 -5.03 4.11 -16.53
N VAL A 212 -5.08 5.10 -17.42
CA VAL A 212 -3.87 5.73 -17.96
C VAL A 212 -3.11 6.50 -16.88
N LEU A 213 -3.81 7.21 -15.98
CA LEU A 213 -3.21 7.86 -14.81
C LEU A 213 -2.46 6.86 -13.93
N ARG A 214 -3.12 5.76 -13.55
CA ARG A 214 -2.52 4.71 -12.69
C ARG A 214 -1.24 4.13 -13.28
N LEU A 215 -1.27 3.82 -14.58
CA LEU A 215 -0.11 3.27 -15.27
C LEU A 215 0.99 4.32 -15.42
N ALA A 216 0.67 5.56 -15.77
CA ALA A 216 1.67 6.60 -15.94
C ALA A 216 2.35 6.98 -14.62
N ASP A 217 1.59 7.07 -13.53
CA ASP A 217 2.11 7.34 -12.19
C ASP A 217 3.09 6.26 -11.73
N ILE A 218 2.69 4.98 -11.75
CA ILE A 218 3.56 3.89 -11.30
C ILE A 218 4.78 3.69 -12.22
N LEU A 219 4.70 4.13 -13.47
CA LEU A 219 5.82 4.11 -14.43
C LEU A 219 6.77 5.30 -14.26
N ASP A 220 6.47 6.30 -13.43
CA ASP A 220 7.40 7.38 -13.09
C ASP A 220 8.49 6.90 -12.11
N PHE A 221 9.29 5.97 -12.63
CA PHE A 221 10.35 5.28 -11.92
C PHE A 221 11.70 5.56 -12.58
N ASP A 222 12.22 6.75 -12.33
CA ASP A 222 13.57 7.15 -12.72
C ASP A 222 14.25 8.04 -11.68
N ASN A 223 15.45 8.50 -12.02
CA ASN A 223 16.31 9.29 -11.15
C ASN A 223 15.89 10.76 -11.01
N THR A 224 14.93 11.26 -11.79
CA THR A 224 14.45 12.64 -11.68
C THR A 224 13.64 12.86 -10.41
N ARG A 225 12.99 11.80 -9.89
CA ARG A 225 12.34 11.80 -8.56
C ARG A 225 13.33 11.83 -7.39
N ALA A 226 14.59 11.47 -7.61
CA ALA A 226 15.59 11.36 -6.55
C ALA A 226 16.93 12.04 -6.92
N PRO A 227 16.99 13.38 -7.04
CA PRO A 227 18.23 14.06 -7.38
C PRO A 227 19.29 13.86 -6.29
N ALA A 228 20.49 13.41 -6.67
CA ALA A 228 21.59 13.09 -5.74
C ALA A 228 21.97 14.25 -4.79
N ALA A 229 21.82 15.51 -5.26
CA ALA A 229 22.09 16.68 -4.44
C ALA A 229 21.10 16.84 -3.27
N VAL A 230 19.83 16.48 -3.48
CA VAL A 230 18.80 16.52 -2.43
C VAL A 230 19.02 15.35 -1.47
N TYR A 231 19.29 14.15 -1.98
CA TYR A 231 19.63 12.97 -1.17
C TYR A 231 20.73 13.27 -0.13
N GLY A 232 21.85 13.87 -0.56
CA GLY A 232 22.94 14.23 0.35
C GLY A 232 22.62 15.43 1.26
N HIS A 233 21.75 16.35 0.83
CA HIS A 233 21.30 17.45 1.69
C HIS A 233 20.43 16.96 2.86
N LEU A 234 19.59 15.96 2.60
CA LEU A 234 18.75 15.31 3.61
C LEU A 234 19.52 14.38 4.55
N GLY A 235 20.82 14.15 4.32
CA GLY A 235 21.63 13.23 5.13
C GLY A 235 21.29 11.76 4.95
N LEU A 236 20.51 11.40 3.92
CA LEU A 236 20.09 10.02 3.68
C LEU A 236 21.23 9.08 3.24
N ASP A 237 22.43 9.61 3.01
CA ASP A 237 23.66 8.82 2.84
C ASP A 237 24.16 8.20 4.17
N ARG A 238 23.65 8.69 5.30
CA ARG A 238 23.95 8.21 6.65
C ARG A 238 22.68 8.24 7.50
N PRO A 239 21.71 7.35 7.22
CA PRO A 239 20.48 7.32 7.97
C PRO A 239 20.75 6.94 9.43
N ASP A 240 20.18 7.70 10.37
CA ASP A 240 20.32 7.51 11.81
C ASP A 240 19.06 6.91 12.46
N SER A 241 18.04 6.62 11.64
CA SER A 241 16.78 5.98 12.08
C SER A 241 16.25 4.98 11.06
N PRO A 242 15.44 3.97 11.48
CA PRO A 242 14.79 3.04 10.56
C PRO A 242 13.93 3.71 9.46
N ARG A 243 13.37 4.88 9.79
CA ARG A 243 12.62 5.70 8.83
C ARG A 243 13.53 6.24 7.74
N GLU A 244 14.64 6.85 8.13
CA GLU A 244 15.64 7.35 7.17
C GLU A 244 16.27 6.21 6.38
N GLU A 245 16.44 5.02 6.95
CA GLU A 245 16.89 3.82 6.22
C GLU A 245 15.90 3.44 5.12
N THR A 246 14.60 3.46 5.42
CA THR A 246 13.53 3.19 4.45
C THR A 246 13.52 4.25 3.34
N SER A 247 13.59 5.53 3.70
CA SER A 247 13.73 6.63 2.76
C SER A 247 14.99 6.49 1.90
N ALA A 248 16.14 6.22 2.51
CA ALA A 248 17.41 6.07 1.79
C ALA A 248 17.34 4.93 0.77
N ALA A 249 16.74 3.80 1.14
CA ALA A 249 16.51 2.68 0.22
C ALA A 249 15.59 3.08 -0.95
N GLU A 250 14.49 3.81 -0.68
CA GLU A 250 13.59 4.33 -1.72
C GLU A 250 14.32 5.25 -2.70
N TRP A 251 15.07 6.22 -2.18
CA TRP A 251 15.86 7.15 -2.97
C TRP A 251 16.92 6.45 -3.81
N GLN A 252 17.66 5.49 -3.24
CA GLN A 252 18.70 4.75 -3.95
C GLN A 252 18.13 3.91 -5.11
N LYS A 253 16.92 3.33 -4.95
CA LYS A 253 16.22 2.66 -6.07
C LYS A 253 16.01 3.63 -7.23
N HIS A 254 15.40 4.77 -6.97
CA HIS A 254 15.15 5.81 -7.99
C HIS A 254 16.43 6.35 -8.61
N MET A 255 17.45 6.66 -7.80
CA MET A 255 18.75 7.13 -8.29
C MET A 255 19.43 6.13 -9.24
N SER A 256 19.19 4.83 -9.06
CA SER A 256 19.72 3.78 -9.94
C SER A 256 18.91 3.56 -11.22
N ALA A 257 17.67 4.06 -11.25
CA ALA A 257 16.73 3.89 -12.34
C ALA A 257 16.89 4.95 -13.43
N MET A 258 16.94 4.52 -14.69
CA MET A 258 17.01 5.38 -15.88
C MET A 258 15.68 5.43 -16.65
N GLY A 259 14.62 4.88 -16.06
CA GLY A 259 13.27 4.85 -16.59
C GLY A 259 13.01 3.78 -17.65
N PHE A 260 11.78 3.79 -18.15
CA PHE A 260 11.29 2.85 -19.16
C PHE A 260 11.67 3.28 -20.58
N ARG A 261 11.71 2.29 -21.49
CA ARG A 261 11.93 2.48 -22.92
C ARG A 261 10.79 1.79 -23.67
N PHE A 262 9.88 2.61 -24.18
CA PHE A 262 8.78 2.16 -25.03
C PHE A 262 9.32 1.73 -26.41
N PRO A 263 8.73 0.71 -27.04
CA PRO A 263 9.10 0.31 -28.39
C PRO A 263 8.65 1.37 -29.41
N GLU A 264 9.44 1.53 -30.47
CA GLU A 264 9.09 2.36 -31.62
C GLU A 264 8.10 1.62 -32.54
N GLY A 265 7.19 2.36 -33.18
CA GLY A 265 6.26 1.84 -34.19
C GLY A 265 4.83 1.59 -33.68
N GLU A 266 4.07 0.82 -34.46
CA GLU A 266 2.67 0.47 -34.19
C GLU A 266 2.54 -0.37 -32.91
N ARG A 267 1.49 -0.11 -32.14
CA ARG A 267 1.19 -0.75 -30.85
C ARG A 267 -0.24 -1.25 -30.81
N ASP A 268 -0.58 -2.05 -31.81
CA ASP A 268 -1.93 -2.63 -31.95
C ASP A 268 -2.10 -3.94 -31.14
N ARG A 269 -1.03 -4.39 -30.48
CA ARG A 269 -0.97 -5.61 -29.66
C ARG A 269 -0.08 -5.37 -28.46
N SER A 270 -0.12 -6.31 -27.51
CA SER A 270 0.78 -6.29 -26.36
C SER A 270 2.24 -6.19 -26.78
N TYR A 271 3.02 -5.47 -25.97
CA TYR A 271 4.39 -5.13 -26.31
C TYR A 271 5.32 -5.20 -25.10
N PRO A 272 6.61 -5.52 -25.28
CA PRO A 272 7.57 -5.52 -24.18
C PRO A 272 7.94 -4.09 -23.80
N LEU A 273 7.89 -3.77 -22.51
CA LEU A 273 8.35 -2.49 -21.98
C LEU A 273 9.70 -2.69 -21.29
N ARG A 274 10.78 -2.16 -21.85
CA ARG A 274 12.13 -2.35 -21.28
C ARG A 274 12.38 -1.37 -20.15
N PHE A 275 13.04 -1.83 -19.10
CA PHE A 275 13.46 -0.99 -17.97
C PHE A 275 14.98 -0.97 -17.84
N VAL A 276 15.56 0.23 -17.70
CA VAL A 276 17.01 0.44 -17.63
C VAL A 276 17.38 0.88 -16.22
N ALA A 277 18.33 0.19 -15.59
CA ALA A 277 18.86 0.58 -14.29
C ALA A 277 20.31 0.13 -14.09
N LEU A 278 21.06 0.90 -13.30
CA LEU A 278 22.47 0.69 -12.97
C LEU A 278 22.69 0.64 -11.44
N PRO A 279 22.11 -0.34 -10.74
CA PRO A 279 22.24 -0.45 -9.29
C PRO A 279 23.66 -0.84 -8.87
N LYS A 280 24.20 -0.09 -7.91
CA LYS A 280 25.56 -0.30 -7.35
C LYS A 280 25.60 -1.23 -6.14
N ASP A 281 24.45 -1.58 -5.61
CA ASP A 281 24.30 -2.41 -4.42
C ASP A 281 23.26 -3.53 -4.68
N PRO A 282 23.51 -4.78 -4.23
CA PRO A 282 22.56 -5.88 -4.42
C PRO A 282 21.18 -5.65 -3.80
N GLY A 283 21.11 -4.97 -2.64
CA GLY A 283 19.86 -4.61 -1.98
C GLY A 283 19.06 -3.60 -2.80
N VAL A 284 19.73 -2.62 -3.40
CA VAL A 284 19.10 -1.68 -4.34
C VAL A 284 18.57 -2.40 -5.58
N GLU A 285 19.34 -3.30 -6.20
CA GLU A 285 18.85 -4.09 -7.34
C GLU A 285 17.66 -4.97 -6.96
N HIS A 286 17.68 -5.58 -5.77
CA HIS A 286 16.57 -6.36 -5.25
C HIS A 286 15.30 -5.48 -5.10
N GLY A 287 15.46 -4.29 -4.52
CA GLY A 287 14.39 -3.30 -4.39
C GLY A 287 13.80 -2.88 -5.74
N VAL A 288 14.65 -2.57 -6.73
CA VAL A 288 14.24 -2.27 -8.11
C VAL A 288 13.44 -3.43 -8.68
N ARG A 289 13.96 -4.66 -8.64
CA ARG A 289 13.30 -5.84 -9.22
C ARG A 289 11.97 -6.17 -8.54
N ASN A 290 11.85 -5.95 -7.24
CA ASN A 290 10.58 -6.12 -6.52
C ASN A 290 9.58 -5.03 -6.92
N PHE A 291 10.00 -3.78 -7.05
CA PHE A 291 9.11 -2.72 -7.52
C PHE A 291 8.61 -2.98 -8.93
N LEU A 292 9.47 -3.48 -9.83
CA LEU A 292 9.02 -3.89 -11.16
C LEU A 292 7.98 -5.05 -11.12
N LYS A 293 7.97 -5.91 -10.08
CA LYS A 293 6.91 -6.93 -9.91
C LYS A 293 5.57 -6.26 -9.56
N VAL A 294 5.59 -5.21 -8.75
CA VAL A 294 4.40 -4.40 -8.45
C VAL A 294 3.84 -3.77 -9.73
N ILE A 295 4.73 -3.29 -10.61
CA ILE A 295 4.33 -2.77 -11.92
C ILE A 295 3.76 -3.87 -12.82
N ASP A 296 4.37 -5.06 -12.86
CA ASP A 296 3.81 -6.20 -13.59
C ASP A 296 2.38 -6.53 -13.12
N ASP A 297 2.14 -6.52 -11.80
CA ASP A 297 0.81 -6.74 -11.21
C ASP A 297 -0.19 -5.63 -11.56
N GLU A 298 0.26 -4.37 -11.57
CA GLU A 298 -0.59 -3.23 -11.94
C GLU A 298 -0.99 -3.27 -13.42
N VAL A 299 -0.07 -3.59 -14.32
CA VAL A 299 -0.36 -3.80 -15.74
C VAL A 299 -1.39 -4.92 -15.93
N LEU A 300 -1.23 -6.03 -15.22
CA LEU A 300 -2.19 -7.15 -15.27
C LEU A 300 -3.59 -6.76 -14.73
N LYS A 301 -3.65 -5.93 -13.70
CA LYS A 301 -4.90 -5.37 -13.18
C LYS A 301 -5.55 -4.45 -14.21
N CYS A 302 -4.79 -3.52 -14.80
CA CYS A 302 -5.28 -2.61 -15.83
C CYS A 302 -5.78 -3.36 -17.08
N ALA A 303 -5.19 -4.50 -17.44
CA ALA A 303 -5.70 -5.33 -18.54
C ALA A 303 -7.16 -5.79 -18.31
N ARG A 304 -7.61 -5.92 -17.06
CA ARG A 304 -9.01 -6.21 -16.73
C ARG A 304 -9.91 -4.98 -16.81
N VAL A 305 -9.35 -3.79 -16.53
CA VAL A 305 -10.04 -2.50 -16.61
C VAL A 305 -10.29 -2.09 -18.05
N VAL A 306 -9.34 -2.34 -18.96
CA VAL A 306 -9.46 -2.04 -20.41
C VAL A 306 -10.78 -2.55 -20.98
N HIS A 307 -11.18 -3.78 -20.64
CA HIS A 307 -12.43 -4.37 -21.14
C HIS A 307 -13.72 -3.70 -20.63
N GLY A 308 -13.63 -2.94 -19.54
CA GLY A 308 -14.73 -2.11 -19.04
C GLY A 308 -14.78 -0.72 -19.68
N CYS A 309 -13.78 -0.33 -20.49
CA CYS A 309 -13.78 0.97 -21.16
C CYS A 309 -14.78 1.00 -22.33
N SER A 310 -15.00 2.19 -22.88
CA SER A 310 -15.77 2.43 -24.09
C SER A 310 -15.24 1.60 -25.27
N ARG A 311 -16.06 1.42 -26.30
CA ARG A 311 -15.67 0.68 -27.51
C ARG A 311 -14.43 1.25 -28.20
N ARG A 312 -14.16 2.56 -28.03
CA ARG A 312 -12.95 3.20 -28.55
C ARG A 312 -11.70 2.63 -27.89
N TRP A 313 -11.76 2.35 -26.58
CA TRP A 313 -10.58 1.98 -25.79
C TRP A 313 -10.55 0.51 -25.35
N ALA A 314 -11.60 -0.27 -25.62
CA ALA A 314 -11.74 -1.66 -25.16
C ALA A 314 -10.67 -2.64 -25.71
N ASP A 315 -9.92 -2.24 -26.73
CA ASP A 315 -8.82 -2.98 -27.35
C ASP A 315 -7.45 -2.28 -27.16
N PHE A 316 -7.36 -1.30 -26.25
CA PHE A 316 -6.12 -0.57 -25.99
C PHE A 316 -5.00 -1.53 -25.57
N ALA A 317 -3.90 -1.51 -26.31
CA ALA A 317 -2.77 -2.40 -26.07
C ALA A 317 -1.96 -1.95 -24.85
N LEU A 318 -1.83 -2.85 -23.88
CA LEU A 318 -0.97 -2.67 -22.71
C LEU A 318 0.34 -3.46 -22.86
N PRO A 319 1.39 -3.10 -22.11
CA PRO A 319 2.58 -3.93 -22.03
C PRO A 319 2.25 -5.37 -21.59
N ASP A 320 2.94 -6.38 -22.11
CA ASP A 320 2.77 -7.77 -21.64
C ASP A 320 3.78 -8.18 -20.56
N ALA A 321 4.96 -7.57 -20.56
CA ALA A 321 5.99 -7.81 -19.56
C ALA A 321 6.94 -6.62 -19.42
N ILE A 322 7.38 -6.39 -18.18
CA ILE A 322 8.45 -5.44 -17.90
C ILE A 322 9.82 -6.12 -18.04
N GLY A 323 10.53 -5.76 -19.12
CA GLY A 323 11.84 -6.32 -19.47
C GLY A 323 12.94 -5.91 -18.49
N ARG A 324 13.58 -6.91 -17.86
CA ARG A 324 14.64 -6.75 -16.84
C ARG A 324 16.06 -6.94 -17.38
N GLY A 325 16.22 -7.15 -18.69
CA GLY A 325 17.51 -7.48 -19.33
C GLY A 325 18.52 -6.33 -19.31
N ASP A 326 18.05 -5.10 -19.17
CA ASP A 326 18.86 -3.88 -19.15
C ASP A 326 19.16 -3.37 -17.73
N ILE A 327 18.87 -4.18 -16.70
CA ILE A 327 19.36 -3.97 -15.33
C ILE A 327 20.78 -4.53 -15.27
N LYS A 328 21.77 -3.67 -15.04
CA LYS A 328 23.19 -4.06 -14.98
C LYS A 328 23.75 -3.88 -13.58
N SER A 329 24.08 -4.99 -12.93
CA SER A 329 24.80 -5.02 -11.66
C SER A 329 26.22 -4.46 -11.83
N ASP A 330 26.67 -3.61 -10.89
CA ASP A 330 28.03 -3.06 -10.87
C ASP A 330 28.85 -3.70 -9.74
N GLY A 331 29.82 -4.54 -10.09
CA GLY A 331 30.74 -5.16 -9.11
C GLY A 331 30.19 -6.36 -8.32
N TYR A 332 28.98 -6.83 -8.61
CA TYR A 332 28.38 -8.03 -8.00
C TYR A 332 27.60 -8.85 -9.02
N LYS A 333 27.27 -10.09 -8.64
CA LYS A 333 26.32 -10.94 -9.37
C LYS A 333 24.99 -10.93 -8.63
N TYR A 334 23.94 -10.42 -9.27
CA TYR A 334 22.60 -10.50 -8.69
C TYR A 334 22.11 -11.94 -8.59
N GLY A 335 21.44 -12.23 -7.47
CA GLY A 335 20.68 -13.45 -7.22
C GLY A 335 19.86 -13.30 -5.95
N GLU A 336 18.73 -14.00 -5.86
CA GLU A 336 17.92 -14.05 -4.62
C GLU A 336 18.61 -14.98 -3.59
N HIS A 337 19.81 -14.57 -3.17
CA HIS A 337 20.60 -15.27 -2.17
C HIS A 337 20.05 -14.90 -0.79
N ARG A 338 19.34 -15.85 -0.16
CA ARG A 338 18.87 -15.73 1.22
C ARG A 338 19.34 -16.94 2.02
N PHE A 339 19.58 -16.75 3.31
CA PHE A 339 19.69 -17.89 4.21
C PHE A 339 18.37 -18.64 4.17
N THR A 340 18.44 -19.91 3.79
CA THR A 340 17.32 -20.83 3.88
C THR A 340 17.57 -21.73 5.07
N LEU A 341 16.54 -21.89 5.90
CA LEU A 341 16.58 -22.86 6.97
C LEU A 341 16.22 -24.23 6.42
N ASP A 342 17.00 -25.24 6.80
CA ASP A 342 16.61 -26.63 6.65
C ASP A 342 15.51 -26.90 7.69
N LYS A 343 14.28 -27.12 7.20
CA LYS A 343 13.10 -27.24 8.06
C LYS A 343 13.23 -28.42 9.01
N ASP A 344 13.73 -29.55 8.52
CA ASP A 344 13.82 -30.78 9.29
C ASP A 344 14.87 -30.60 10.39
N GLN A 345 16.04 -30.04 10.06
CA GLN A 345 17.06 -29.78 11.08
C GLN A 345 16.69 -28.69 12.09
N VAL A 346 15.90 -27.68 11.70
CA VAL A 346 15.41 -26.68 12.65
C VAL A 346 14.39 -27.30 13.61
N LEU A 347 13.49 -28.15 13.10
CA LEU A 347 12.56 -28.90 13.94
C LEU A 347 13.32 -29.84 14.88
N ASP A 348 14.30 -30.60 14.38
CA ASP A 348 15.15 -31.45 15.21
C ASP A 348 15.94 -30.65 16.26
N LEU A 349 16.42 -29.45 15.93
CA LEU A 349 17.08 -28.58 16.89
C LEU A 349 16.11 -28.11 17.99
N LEU A 350 14.89 -27.70 17.60
CA LEU A 350 13.86 -27.21 18.52
C LEU A 350 13.25 -28.31 19.40
N MET A 351 13.09 -29.51 18.85
CA MET A 351 12.47 -30.67 19.51
C MET A 351 13.50 -31.62 20.15
N GLY A 352 14.77 -31.51 19.79
CA GLY A 352 15.84 -32.36 20.30
C GLY A 352 16.14 -32.11 21.78
N GLU A 353 16.90 -33.02 22.38
CA GLU A 353 17.21 -33.06 23.84
C GLU A 353 17.87 -31.78 24.39
N ASN A 354 18.33 -30.86 23.52
CA ASN A 354 19.08 -29.67 23.91
C ASN A 354 18.21 -28.47 24.34
N LEU A 355 16.97 -28.34 23.86
CA LEU A 355 16.07 -27.21 24.22
C LEU A 355 15.08 -27.57 25.32
N TYR A 356 14.66 -28.83 25.41
CA TYR A 356 13.72 -29.32 26.39
C TYR A 356 14.28 -30.56 27.12
N PRO A 357 15.10 -30.36 28.16
CA PRO A 357 15.70 -31.46 28.91
C PRO A 357 14.68 -32.30 29.71
N ASN A 358 13.42 -31.86 29.76
CA ASN A 358 12.34 -32.56 30.46
C ASN A 358 11.18 -32.82 29.48
N PRO A 359 10.78 -34.10 29.27
CA PRO A 359 9.73 -34.47 28.33
C PRO A 359 8.35 -33.95 28.76
N TYR A 360 8.13 -33.56 30.02
CA TYR A 360 6.85 -33.05 30.51
C TYR A 360 6.64 -31.55 30.31
N VAL A 361 7.56 -30.85 29.62
CA VAL A 361 7.43 -29.41 29.39
C VAL A 361 6.20 -29.07 28.55
N PHE A 362 5.76 -29.95 27.66
CA PHE A 362 4.56 -29.73 26.86
C PHE A 362 3.29 -29.48 27.69
N ILE A 363 3.13 -30.16 28.83
CA ILE A 363 2.00 -29.92 29.75
C ILE A 363 2.02 -28.48 30.27
N ARG A 364 3.21 -27.98 30.63
CA ARG A 364 3.36 -26.59 31.10
C ARG A 364 2.98 -25.61 30.00
N GLU A 365 3.47 -25.80 28.78
CA GLU A 365 3.20 -24.91 27.65
C GLU A 365 1.71 -24.92 27.28
N LEU A 366 1.07 -26.10 27.22
CA LEU A 366 -0.36 -26.21 26.95
C LEU A 366 -1.20 -25.54 28.04
N LEU A 367 -0.87 -25.76 29.32
CA LEU A 367 -1.57 -25.12 30.43
C LEU A 367 -1.37 -23.60 30.46
N GLN A 368 -0.19 -23.10 30.09
CA GLN A 368 0.07 -21.65 29.99
C GLN A 368 -0.76 -21.02 28.87
N ASN A 369 -0.80 -21.65 27.69
CA ASN A 369 -1.63 -21.20 26.57
C ASN A 369 -3.12 -21.20 26.94
N ALA A 370 -3.60 -22.28 27.55
CA ALA A 370 -4.98 -22.41 28.03
C ALA A 370 -5.34 -21.33 29.07
N LEU A 371 -4.42 -21.02 29.98
CA LEU A 371 -4.60 -19.99 31.01
C LEU A 371 -4.64 -18.58 30.41
N ASP A 372 -3.72 -18.27 29.49
CA ASP A 372 -3.70 -16.98 28.80
C ASP A 372 -4.98 -16.80 27.96
N ALA A 373 -5.45 -17.84 27.26
CA ALA A 373 -6.67 -17.79 26.47
C ALA A 373 -7.92 -17.59 27.35
N SER A 374 -8.00 -18.29 28.49
CA SER A 374 -9.09 -18.18 29.47
C SER A 374 -9.15 -16.79 30.10
N ARG A 375 -8.02 -16.28 30.58
CA ARG A 375 -7.92 -14.93 31.15
C ARG A 375 -8.21 -13.85 30.13
N HIS A 376 -7.77 -14.03 28.88
CA HIS A 376 -8.05 -13.08 27.80
C HIS A 376 -9.57 -13.02 27.54
N ARG A 377 -10.26 -14.16 27.51
CA ARG A 377 -11.71 -14.18 27.38
C ARG A 377 -12.41 -13.49 28.55
N GLU A 378 -12.03 -13.78 29.80
CA GLU A 378 -12.65 -13.13 30.96
C GLU A 378 -12.60 -11.60 30.85
N VAL A 379 -11.42 -11.12 30.48
CA VAL A 379 -11.13 -9.72 30.27
C VAL A 379 -11.99 -9.12 29.14
N CYS A 380 -12.20 -9.84 28.03
CA CYS A 380 -13.09 -9.39 26.94
C CYS A 380 -14.59 -9.43 27.32
N GLU A 381 -15.04 -10.47 28.03
CA GLU A 381 -16.44 -10.64 28.45
C GLU A 381 -16.86 -9.55 29.46
N HIS A 382 -15.97 -9.20 30.39
CA HIS A 382 -16.23 -8.12 31.36
C HIS A 382 -16.52 -6.79 30.67
N ARG A 383 -15.89 -6.52 29.52
CA ARG A 383 -16.08 -5.29 28.75
C ARG A 383 -17.41 -5.16 28.06
N ILE A 384 -17.92 -6.26 27.51
CA ILE A 384 -19.23 -6.26 26.85
C ILE A 384 -20.39 -6.31 27.87
N GLY A 385 -20.10 -6.02 29.14
CA GLY A 385 -21.07 -5.92 30.23
C GLY A 385 -21.27 -7.22 31.00
N ASN A 386 -20.52 -8.28 30.69
CA ASN A 386 -20.65 -9.59 31.33
C ASN A 386 -19.67 -9.74 32.51
N ALA A 387 -19.68 -8.79 33.46
CA ALA A 387 -18.75 -8.75 34.59
C ALA A 387 -18.79 -9.97 35.52
N ALA A 388 -19.85 -10.77 35.45
CA ALA A 388 -19.99 -12.02 36.20
C ALA A 388 -19.35 -13.22 35.49
N PHE A 389 -18.94 -13.07 34.22
CA PHE A 389 -18.30 -14.13 33.47
C PHE A 389 -17.00 -14.57 34.16
N LYS A 390 -16.81 -15.87 34.24
CA LYS A 390 -15.58 -16.50 34.69
C LYS A 390 -15.34 -17.71 33.81
N ALA A 391 -14.12 -17.86 33.31
CA ALA A 391 -13.77 -19.03 32.52
C ALA A 391 -13.89 -20.29 33.39
N GLU A 392 -14.41 -21.36 32.80
CA GLU A 392 -14.44 -22.66 33.46
C GLU A 392 -13.00 -23.17 33.72
N PRO A 393 -12.80 -24.00 34.75
CA PRO A 393 -11.48 -24.59 34.99
C PRO A 393 -10.96 -25.33 33.76
N ILE A 394 -9.66 -25.19 33.49
CA ILE A 394 -8.98 -25.94 32.45
C ILE A 394 -9.02 -27.42 32.83
N ASP A 395 -9.58 -28.26 31.95
CA ASP A 395 -9.67 -29.70 32.16
C ASP A 395 -8.50 -30.41 31.48
N VAL A 396 -7.91 -31.37 32.18
CA VAL A 396 -6.81 -32.20 31.66
C VAL A 396 -7.20 -33.65 31.80
N SER A 397 -7.35 -34.31 30.67
CA SER A 397 -7.79 -35.70 30.61
C SER A 397 -6.85 -36.55 29.75
N THR A 398 -6.88 -37.85 29.99
CA THR A 398 -6.12 -38.83 29.21
C THR A 398 -6.99 -40.04 28.88
N TRP A 399 -6.88 -40.56 27.66
CA TRP A 399 -7.52 -41.81 27.27
C TRP A 399 -6.63 -42.61 26.32
N THR A 400 -7.04 -43.83 26.03
CA THR A 400 -6.47 -44.65 24.96
C THR A 400 -7.54 -44.87 23.92
N ASP A 401 -7.23 -44.60 22.65
CA ASP A 401 -8.18 -44.81 21.56
C ASP A 401 -8.27 -46.29 21.14
N ASP A 402 -9.17 -46.58 20.19
CA ASP A 402 -9.38 -47.93 19.68
C ASP A 402 -8.17 -48.49 18.91
N GLU A 403 -7.24 -47.62 18.49
CA GLU A 403 -5.99 -47.99 17.83
C GLU A 403 -4.84 -48.23 18.83
N GLY A 404 -5.07 -47.98 20.11
CA GLY A 404 -4.09 -48.16 21.18
C GLY A 404 -3.19 -46.94 21.43
N CYS A 405 -3.46 -45.79 20.79
CA CYS A 405 -2.70 -44.56 21.01
C CYS A 405 -3.11 -43.90 22.33
N GLN A 406 -2.12 -43.44 23.10
CA GLN A 406 -2.38 -42.66 24.32
C GLN A 406 -2.55 -41.19 23.97
N TRP A 407 -3.64 -40.60 24.45
CA TRP A 407 -3.97 -39.21 24.24
C TRP A 407 -3.92 -38.44 25.55
N VAL A 408 -3.39 -37.22 25.48
CA VAL A 408 -3.51 -36.19 26.50
C VAL A 408 -4.29 -35.04 25.90
N ARG A 409 -5.31 -34.56 26.60
CA ARG A 409 -6.15 -33.45 26.16
C ARG A 409 -6.21 -32.38 27.24
N VAL A 410 -6.11 -31.14 26.78
CA VAL A 410 -6.24 -29.94 27.58
C VAL A 410 -7.39 -29.13 26.97
N ASP A 411 -8.50 -29.01 27.68
CA ASP A 411 -9.63 -28.19 27.27
C ASP A 411 -9.65 -26.90 28.10
N ASP A 412 -9.72 -25.77 27.41
CA ASP A 412 -9.88 -24.45 28.02
C ASP A 412 -11.20 -23.80 27.60
N CYS A 413 -11.72 -22.93 28.46
CA CYS A 413 -12.91 -22.12 28.17
C CYS A 413 -12.51 -20.71 27.71
N GLY A 414 -11.43 -20.62 26.93
CA GLY A 414 -10.80 -19.39 26.54
C GLY A 414 -11.31 -18.78 25.26
N MET A 415 -10.51 -17.83 24.79
CA MET A 415 -10.90 -16.91 23.73
C MET A 415 -11.04 -17.60 22.35
N GLY A 416 -10.37 -18.75 22.19
CA GLY A 416 -10.35 -19.53 20.96
C GLY A 416 -9.57 -18.85 19.84
N MET A 417 -9.49 -19.53 18.69
CA MET A 417 -8.87 -19.03 17.47
C MET A 417 -9.85 -19.14 16.30
N ASP A 418 -9.72 -18.22 15.35
CA ASP A 418 -10.30 -18.33 14.01
C ASP A 418 -9.21 -18.77 13.02
N GLU A 419 -9.59 -18.92 11.75
CA GLU A 419 -8.69 -19.35 10.68
C GLU A 419 -7.50 -18.39 10.50
N GLU A 420 -7.76 -17.08 10.59
CA GLU A 420 -6.72 -16.06 10.46
C GLU A 420 -5.66 -16.17 11.57
N ILE A 421 -6.08 -16.33 12.82
CA ILE A 421 -5.15 -16.52 13.96
C ILE A 421 -4.34 -17.81 13.78
N ILE A 422 -4.97 -18.88 13.30
CA ILE A 422 -4.29 -20.16 13.05
C ILE A 422 -3.19 -19.98 11.99
N GLU A 423 -3.52 -19.41 10.83
CA GLU A 423 -2.58 -19.23 9.72
C GLU A 423 -1.45 -18.24 10.05
N LYS A 424 -1.75 -17.16 10.78
CA LYS A 424 -0.77 -16.11 11.09
C LYS A 424 0.12 -16.44 12.28
N PHE A 425 -0.38 -17.15 13.30
CA PHE A 425 0.34 -17.35 14.56
C PHE A 425 0.56 -18.82 14.93
N LEU A 426 -0.48 -19.67 14.89
CA LEU A 426 -0.31 -21.08 15.31
C LEU A 426 0.60 -21.86 14.38
N LEU A 427 0.44 -21.69 13.06
CA LEU A 427 1.21 -22.40 12.04
C LEU A 427 2.57 -21.77 11.73
N LYS A 428 2.85 -20.56 12.24
CA LYS A 428 4.13 -19.86 12.04
C LYS A 428 4.98 -19.95 13.30
N VAL A 429 5.94 -20.89 13.28
CA VAL A 429 6.90 -21.09 14.36
C VAL A 429 7.60 -19.77 14.73
N GLY A 430 7.59 -19.43 16.01
CA GLY A 430 8.25 -18.24 16.54
C GLY A 430 7.41 -16.96 16.52
N GLN A 431 6.13 -17.05 16.13
CA GLN A 431 5.17 -15.94 16.15
C GLN A 431 4.13 -16.15 17.26
N SER A 432 3.83 -15.10 18.02
CA SER A 432 2.82 -15.14 19.08
C SER A 432 1.81 -14.03 18.89
N TYR A 433 0.51 -14.38 18.94
CA TYR A 433 -0.59 -13.41 18.90
C TYR A 433 -0.44 -12.34 19.99
N TYR A 434 0.03 -12.72 21.18
CA TYR A 434 0.19 -11.82 22.32
C TYR A 434 1.29 -10.76 22.15
N GLN A 435 2.14 -10.89 21.12
CA GLN A 435 3.14 -9.88 20.76
C GLN A 435 2.70 -9.02 19.57
N SER A 436 1.54 -9.32 18.99
CA SER A 436 1.09 -8.66 17.78
C SER A 436 0.64 -7.22 18.06
N PRO A 437 0.80 -6.30 17.08
CA PRO A 437 0.30 -4.93 17.22
C PRO A 437 -1.19 -4.89 17.53
N GLU A 438 -1.98 -5.81 16.96
CA GLU A 438 -3.42 -5.95 17.20
C GLU A 438 -3.70 -6.15 18.68
N PHE A 439 -3.03 -7.13 19.30
CA PHE A 439 -3.24 -7.44 20.71
C PHE A 439 -2.76 -6.32 21.64
N ARG A 440 -1.60 -5.73 21.36
CA ARG A 440 -1.06 -4.63 22.18
C ARG A 440 -1.97 -3.40 22.13
N ALA A 441 -2.49 -3.05 20.96
CA ALA A 441 -3.34 -1.88 20.78
C ALA A 441 -4.67 -2.06 21.53
N ASP A 442 -5.20 -3.28 21.49
CA ASP A 442 -6.33 -3.70 22.30
C ASP A 442 -6.04 -3.51 23.80
N VAL A 443 -4.92 -4.03 24.32
CA VAL A 443 -4.50 -3.85 25.74
C VAL A 443 -4.46 -2.37 26.17
N LEU A 444 -3.98 -1.47 25.32
CA LEU A 444 -3.93 -0.04 25.65
C LEU A 444 -5.33 0.59 25.76
N ARG A 445 -6.23 0.25 24.83
CA ARG A 445 -7.65 0.67 24.92
C ARG A 445 -8.28 0.22 26.23
N TYR A 446 -7.92 -0.98 26.67
CA TYR A 446 -8.42 -1.58 27.89
C TYR A 446 -7.90 -0.89 29.15
N ALA A 447 -6.61 -0.54 29.17
CA ALA A 447 -6.00 0.19 30.28
C ALA A 447 -6.61 1.59 30.46
N ALA A 448 -6.93 2.29 29.37
CA ALA A 448 -7.57 3.61 29.40
C ALA A 448 -8.98 3.59 30.05
N GLN A 449 -9.63 2.42 30.10
CA GLN A 449 -10.95 2.23 30.74
C GLN A 449 -10.86 1.88 32.24
N GLY A 450 -9.66 1.88 32.83
CA GLY A 450 -9.44 1.65 34.27
C GLY A 450 -9.50 0.17 34.68
N GLU A 451 -9.37 -0.75 33.73
CA GLU A 451 -9.45 -2.19 33.96
C GLU A 451 -8.09 -2.81 34.33
N ARG A 452 -8.11 -4.05 34.84
CA ARG A 452 -6.88 -4.77 35.17
C ARG A 452 -6.07 -5.07 33.91
N GLU A 453 -4.78 -4.73 33.96
CA GLU A 453 -3.82 -5.09 32.92
C GLU A 453 -3.78 -6.61 32.74
N PHE A 454 -4.07 -7.07 31.52
CA PHE A 454 -3.82 -8.45 31.13
C PHE A 454 -2.38 -8.56 30.66
N VAL A 455 -1.59 -9.39 31.33
CA VAL A 455 -0.21 -9.69 30.94
C VAL A 455 -0.12 -11.17 30.59
N PRO A 456 0.09 -11.53 29.31
CA PRO A 456 0.23 -12.91 28.88
C PRO A 456 1.54 -13.51 29.39
N ILE A 457 1.50 -14.80 29.74
CA ILE A 457 2.68 -15.57 30.13
C ILE A 457 3.44 -16.00 28.87
N SER A 458 2.71 -16.39 27.83
CA SER A 458 3.22 -16.95 26.59
C SER A 458 3.78 -15.86 25.66
N ARG A 459 5.04 -15.99 25.24
CA ARG A 459 5.75 -14.95 24.46
C ARG A 459 6.36 -15.43 23.15
N PHE A 460 6.88 -16.66 23.10
CA PHE A 460 7.81 -17.06 22.04
C PHE A 460 7.17 -17.76 20.84
N GLY A 461 5.92 -18.20 20.91
CA GLY A 461 5.24 -18.83 19.77
C GLY A 461 5.82 -20.19 19.35
N ILE A 462 6.46 -20.91 20.27
CA ILE A 462 7.03 -22.25 20.02
C ILE A 462 6.43 -23.35 20.92
N GLY A 463 5.58 -22.98 21.89
CA GLY A 463 5.09 -23.88 22.93
C GLY A 463 4.36 -25.12 22.39
N ILE A 464 3.61 -24.98 21.29
CA ILE A 464 2.90 -26.12 20.67
C ILE A 464 3.87 -27.19 20.14
N LEU A 465 5.06 -26.80 19.67
CA LEU A 465 6.06 -27.74 19.14
C LEU A 465 6.58 -28.69 20.21
N SER A 466 6.53 -28.29 21.49
CA SER A 466 6.94 -29.17 22.59
C SER A 466 6.05 -30.42 22.72
N CYS A 467 4.84 -30.42 22.16
CA CYS A 467 3.97 -31.61 22.13
C CYS A 467 4.58 -32.73 21.28
N PHE A 468 5.33 -32.39 20.24
CA PHE A 468 5.99 -33.35 19.36
C PHE A 468 7.23 -34.00 19.97
N ILE A 469 7.66 -33.57 21.16
CA ILE A 469 8.71 -34.25 21.93
C ILE A 469 8.22 -35.61 22.44
N VAL A 470 6.92 -35.74 22.72
CA VAL A 470 6.33 -36.92 23.36
C VAL A 470 5.20 -37.58 22.58
N GLY A 471 4.75 -36.98 21.47
CA GLY A 471 3.64 -37.49 20.67
C GLY A 471 3.83 -37.24 19.18
N ASP A 472 3.34 -38.18 18.37
CA ASP A 472 3.47 -38.11 16.90
C ASP A 472 2.36 -37.29 16.23
N ARG A 473 1.30 -36.96 16.97
CA ARG A 473 0.09 -36.30 16.46
C ARG A 473 -0.45 -35.30 17.48
N VAL A 474 -0.86 -34.14 16.99
CA VAL A 474 -1.56 -33.09 17.76
C VAL A 474 -2.85 -32.75 17.04
N GLU A 475 -3.95 -32.68 17.79
CA GLU A 475 -5.25 -32.24 17.29
C GLU A 475 -5.68 -30.98 18.02
N VAL A 476 -6.12 -29.96 17.27
CA VAL A 476 -6.61 -28.70 17.82
C VAL A 476 -8.04 -28.50 17.35
N SER A 477 -8.98 -28.51 18.30
CA SER A 477 -10.37 -28.12 18.08
C SER A 477 -10.58 -26.78 18.77
N THR A 478 -11.01 -25.77 18.02
CA THR A 478 -11.15 -24.41 18.56
C THR A 478 -12.30 -23.67 17.91
N ARG A 479 -12.86 -22.71 18.63
CA ARG A 479 -13.87 -21.77 18.14
C ARG A 479 -13.65 -20.43 18.80
N ARG A 480 -13.36 -19.41 17.99
CA ARG A 480 -13.30 -18.02 18.45
C ARG A 480 -14.64 -17.61 19.04
N VAL A 481 -14.64 -17.06 20.25
CA VAL A 481 -15.83 -16.39 20.79
C VAL A 481 -15.97 -15.04 20.11
N SER A 482 -17.14 -14.80 19.51
CA SER A 482 -17.50 -13.62 18.71
C SER A 482 -17.88 -12.42 19.56
#